data_AF-A0A1I4NYF6-F1
#
_entry.id   AF-A0A1I4NYF6-F1
#
_cell.length_a   1.000
_cell.length_b   1.000
_cell.length_c   1.000
_cell.angle_alpha   90.00
_cell.angle_beta   90.00
_cell.angle_gamma   90.00
#
_symmetry.space_group_name_H-M   'P 1'
#
loop_
_entity.id
_entity.type
_entity.pdbx_description
1 polymer ?
#
loop_
_entity_poly.entity_id
_entity_poly.type
_entity_poly.pdbx_seq_one_letter_code
_entity_poly.pdbx_strand_id
1 'polypeptide(L)'
;MTTPLTTKLTQAWVDDYLDLYNYAKYIGDTEWQQQITEALSNKESIIQNHVLEMQEKLKQDLWKMFDTVNRNMLQIYEELRKSQDVKQVEDLRQQVWELKTQRIELSRKIRRS
;
A
#
# COMPACT_ATOMS: atom_id res chain seq x y z
N MET A 1 -18.57 -9.20 -8.60
CA MET A 1 -17.55 -9.36 -9.66
C MET A 1 -16.19 -9.28 -9.00
N THR A 2 -15.40 -10.35 -8.98
CA THR A 2 -14.04 -10.34 -8.43
C THR A 2 -13.10 -9.69 -9.44
N THR A 3 -12.24 -8.77 -9.00
CA THR A 3 -11.28 -8.11 -9.90
C THR A 3 -10.08 -9.02 -10.14
N PRO A 4 -9.34 -8.87 -11.26
CA PRO A 4 -8.22 -9.76 -11.62
C PRO A 4 -7.12 -9.86 -10.55
N LEU A 5 -6.95 -8.80 -9.77
CA LEU A 5 -6.01 -8.73 -8.64
C LEU A 5 -6.45 -9.63 -7.48
N THR A 6 -7.75 -9.65 -7.16
CA THR A 6 -8.31 -10.52 -6.13
C THR A 6 -8.12 -11.99 -6.48
N THR A 7 -8.26 -12.35 -7.76
CA THR A 7 -8.06 -13.73 -8.23
C THR A 7 -6.62 -14.19 -8.07
N LYS A 8 -5.62 -13.36 -8.41
CA LYS A 8 -4.20 -13.71 -8.22
C LYS A 8 -3.81 -13.82 -6.75
N LEU A 9 -4.28 -12.89 -5.91
CA LEU A 9 -4.00 -12.92 -4.47
C LEU A 9 -4.64 -14.15 -3.81
N THR A 10 -5.86 -14.50 -4.22
CA THR A 10 -6.56 -15.70 -3.76
C THR A 10 -5.79 -16.97 -4.13
N GLN A 11 -5.25 -17.04 -5.35
CA GLN A 11 -4.46 -18.19 -5.79
C GLN A 11 -3.19 -18.35 -4.97
N ALA A 12 -2.41 -17.29 -4.78
CA ALA A 12 -1.18 -17.34 -3.98
C ALA A 12 -1.46 -17.74 -2.52
N TRP A 13 -2.53 -17.19 -1.92
CA TRP A 13 -2.94 -17.54 -0.55
C TRP A 13 -3.35 -19.02 -0.45
N VAL A 14 -4.08 -19.55 -1.43
CA VAL A 14 -4.44 -20.98 -1.48
C VAL A 14 -3.19 -21.84 -1.63
N ASP A 15 -2.27 -21.46 -2.51
CA ASP A 15 -1.02 -22.20 -2.74
C ASP A 15 -0.17 -22.25 -1.46
N ASP A 16 -0.02 -21.13 -0.74
CA ASP A 16 0.70 -21.08 0.54
C ASP A 16 0.06 -22.00 1.60
N TYR A 17 -1.27 -22.02 1.71
CA TYR A 17 -1.98 -22.90 2.65
C TYR A 17 -1.88 -24.38 2.26
N LEU A 18 -1.79 -24.69 0.96
CA LEU A 18 -1.55 -26.05 0.49
C LEU A 18 -0.12 -26.50 0.79
N ASP A 19 0.87 -25.63 0.67
CA ASP A 19 2.26 -25.92 1.07
C ASP A 19 2.35 -26.20 2.57
N LEU A 20 1.68 -25.40 3.40
CA LEU A 20 1.58 -25.63 4.85
C LEU A 20 0.87 -26.95 5.16
N TYR A 21 -0.21 -27.28 4.44
CA TYR A 21 -0.92 -28.55 4.62
C TYR A 21 -0.03 -29.75 4.29
N ASN A 22 0.71 -29.67 3.18
CA ASN A 22 1.65 -30.71 2.77
C ASN A 22 2.77 -30.88 3.79
N TYR A 23 3.27 -29.79 4.37
CA TYR A 23 4.27 -29.84 5.42
C TYR A 23 3.71 -30.42 6.73
N ALA A 24 2.50 -30.02 7.16
CA ALA A 24 1.81 -30.58 8.31
C ALA A 24 1.61 -32.10 8.16
N LYS A 25 1.23 -32.53 6.95
CA LYS A 25 1.12 -33.94 6.58
C LYS A 25 2.46 -34.66 6.65
N TYR A 26 3.54 -34.04 6.18
CA TYR A 26 4.89 -34.60 6.22
C TYR A 26 5.37 -34.86 7.65
N ILE A 27 5.10 -33.94 8.58
CA ILE A 27 5.49 -34.09 10.00
C ILE A 27 4.48 -34.90 10.83
N GLY A 28 3.37 -35.34 10.23
CA GLY A 28 2.34 -36.14 10.89
C GLY A 28 1.43 -35.36 11.85
N ASP A 29 1.42 -34.03 11.75
CA ASP A 29 0.59 -33.18 12.61
C ASP A 29 -0.84 -33.12 12.07
N THR A 30 -1.70 -33.98 12.60
CA THR A 30 -3.11 -34.09 12.18
C THR A 30 -3.98 -32.96 12.71
N GLU A 31 -3.62 -32.40 13.87
CA GLU A 31 -4.34 -31.26 14.44
C GLU A 31 -4.12 -30.02 13.57
N TRP A 32 -2.87 -29.78 13.18
CA TRP A 32 -2.53 -28.68 12.31
C TRP A 32 -3.14 -28.84 10.89
N GLN A 33 -3.16 -30.06 10.34
CA GLN A 33 -3.87 -30.35 9.09
C GLN A 33 -5.35 -29.96 9.18
N GLN A 34 -6.02 -30.30 10.30
CA GLN A 34 -7.43 -30.00 10.50
C GLN A 34 -7.68 -28.49 10.59
N GLN A 35 -6.84 -27.77 11.34
CA GLN A 35 -6.89 -26.30 11.42
C GLN A 35 -6.71 -25.64 10.04
N ILE A 36 -5.81 -26.16 9.20
CA ILE A 36 -5.59 -25.66 7.84
C ILE A 36 -6.82 -25.88 6.97
N THR A 37 -7.45 -27.06 7.04
CA THR A 37 -8.69 -27.33 6.29
C THR A 37 -9.87 -26.46 6.74
N GLU A 38 -9.98 -26.16 8.03
CA GLU A 38 -10.99 -25.23 8.56
C GLU A 38 -10.72 -23.77 8.14
N ALA A 39 -9.45 -23.37 8.01
CA ALA A 39 -9.10 -22.07 7.46
C ALA A 39 -9.43 -21.98 5.96
N LEU A 40 -9.14 -23.04 5.19
CA LEU A 40 -9.45 -23.13 3.77
C LEU A 40 -10.96 -23.15 3.48
N SER A 41 -11.79 -23.70 4.38
CA SER A 41 -13.26 -23.67 4.24
C SER A 41 -13.86 -22.29 4.50
N ASN A 42 -13.15 -21.44 5.26
CA ASN A 42 -13.52 -20.05 5.53
C ASN A 42 -12.77 -19.03 4.65
N LYS A 43 -12.11 -19.50 3.58
CA LYS A 43 -11.23 -18.70 2.73
C LYS A 43 -11.89 -17.43 2.20
N GLU A 44 -13.17 -17.47 1.82
CA GLU A 44 -13.87 -16.31 1.27
C GLU A 44 -13.93 -15.17 2.29
N SER A 45 -14.18 -15.46 3.56
CA SER A 45 -14.23 -14.45 4.62
C SER A 45 -12.85 -13.86 4.90
N ILE A 46 -11.83 -14.72 5.00
CA ILE A 46 -10.44 -14.33 5.28
C ILE A 46 -9.89 -13.47 4.15
N ILE A 47 -10.12 -13.86 2.90
CA ILE A 47 -9.65 -13.13 1.72
C ILE A 47 -10.32 -11.76 1.64
N GLN A 48 -11.63 -11.67 1.87
CA GLN A 48 -12.34 -10.38 1.84
C GLN A 48 -11.78 -9.42 2.90
N ASN A 49 -11.58 -9.90 4.13
CA ASN A 49 -10.98 -9.09 5.19
C ASN A 49 -9.56 -8.65 4.83
N HIS A 50 -8.73 -9.56 4.30
CA HIS A 50 -7.36 -9.23 3.92
C HIS A 50 -7.29 -8.22 2.77
N VAL A 51 -8.18 -8.32 1.79
CA VAL A 51 -8.30 -7.34 0.69
C VAL A 51 -8.69 -5.96 1.22
N LEU A 52 -9.64 -5.89 2.15
CA LEU A 52 -10.04 -4.63 2.79
C LEU A 52 -8.89 -4.01 3.59
N GLU A 53 -8.17 -4.82 4.37
CA GLU A 53 -6.99 -4.36 5.11
C GLU A 53 -5.90 -3.83 4.18
N MET A 54 -5.61 -4.54 3.09
CA MET A 54 -4.64 -4.10 2.10
C MET A 54 -5.04 -2.79 1.41
N GLN A 55 -6.33 -2.63 1.08
CA GLN A 55 -6.87 -1.40 0.50
C GLN A 55 -6.73 -0.22 1.47
N GLU A 56 -7.09 -0.43 2.73
CA GLU A 56 -6.97 0.61 3.75
C GLU A 56 -5.51 0.99 4.00
N LYS A 57 -4.60 0.02 4.04
CA LYS A 57 -3.16 0.27 4.16
C LYS A 57 -2.63 1.07 2.96
N LEU A 58 -3.01 0.70 1.73
CA LEU A 58 -2.61 1.43 0.54
C LEU A 58 -3.09 2.88 0.58
N LYS A 59 -4.34 3.10 1.03
CA LYS A 59 -4.91 4.44 1.19
C LYS A 59 -4.15 5.25 2.24
N GLN A 60 -3.83 4.65 3.38
CA GLN A 60 -3.02 5.30 4.42
C GLN A 60 -1.63 5.68 3.91
N ASP A 61 -0.99 4.81 3.12
CA ASP A 61 0.32 5.08 2.54
C ASP A 61 0.25 6.23 1.52
N LEU A 62 -0.79 6.28 0.69
CA LEU A 62 -1.03 7.42 -0.21
C LEU A 62 -1.19 8.74 0.55
N TRP A 63 -1.92 8.74 1.66
CA TRP A 63 -2.06 9.93 2.52
C TRP A 63 -0.74 10.33 3.17
N LYS A 64 0.05 9.39 3.69
CA LYS A 64 1.39 9.66 4.24
C LYS A 64 2.32 10.28 3.20
N MET A 65 2.28 9.79 1.96
CA MET A 65 3.04 10.38 0.85
C MET A 65 2.57 11.81 0.55
N PHE A 66 1.26 12.02 0.49
CA PHE A 66 0.66 13.34 0.24
C PHE A 66 1.07 14.36 1.32
N ASP A 67 1.01 13.97 2.60
CA ASP A 67 1.43 14.82 3.71
C ASP A 67 2.91 15.15 3.67
N THR A 68 3.74 14.19 3.27
CA THR A 68 5.19 14.40 3.12
C THR A 68 5.48 15.41 2.02
N VAL A 69 4.81 15.31 0.86
CA VAL A 69 4.92 16.32 -0.21
C VAL A 69 4.51 17.70 0.28
N ASN A 70 3.41 17.81 1.05
CA ASN A 70 2.97 19.09 1.61
C ASN A 70 3.98 19.68 2.60
N ARG A 71 4.56 18.87 3.49
CA ARG A 71 5.60 19.31 4.43
C ARG A 71 6.84 19.83 3.69
N ASN A 72 7.30 19.10 2.67
CA ASN A 72 8.44 19.54 1.85
C ASN A 72 8.15 20.86 1.13
N MET A 73 6.93 21.03 0.61
CA MET A 73 6.52 22.31 0.02
C MET A 73 6.52 23.45 1.04
N LEU A 74 6.01 23.23 2.26
CA LEU A 74 6.02 24.24 3.32
C LEU A 74 7.46 24.67 3.66
N GLN A 75 8.36 23.70 3.82
CA GLN A 75 9.78 23.98 4.07
C GLN A 75 10.40 24.83 2.96
N ILE A 76 10.16 24.48 1.69
CA ILE A 76 10.69 25.27 0.57
C ILE A 76 10.10 26.69 0.54
N TYR A 77 8.81 26.87 0.89
CA TYR A 77 8.24 28.22 1.00
C TYR A 77 8.86 29.03 2.15
N GLU A 78 9.23 28.40 3.26
CA GLU A 78 9.96 29.07 4.33
C GLU A 78 11.37 29.47 3.90
N GLU A 79 12.07 28.61 3.15
CA GLU A 79 13.39 28.90 2.59
C GLU A 79 13.32 30.04 1.56
N LEU A 80 12.34 30.01 0.65
CA LEU A 80 12.08 31.08 -0.31
C LEU A 80 11.85 32.45 0.33
N ARG A 81 11.24 32.50 1.53
CA ARG A 81 11.03 33.75 2.27
C ARG A 81 12.31 34.31 2.89
N LYS A 82 13.29 33.45 3.15
CA LYS A 82 14.55 33.80 3.83
C LYS A 82 15.69 34.05 2.84
N SER A 83 15.64 33.45 1.65
CA SER A 83 16.70 33.57 0.64
C SER A 83 16.75 34.96 0.01
N GLN A 84 17.97 35.51 -0.05
CA GLN A 84 18.30 36.71 -0.84
C GLN A 84 19.10 36.36 -2.11
N ASP A 85 19.50 35.09 -2.28
CA ASP A 85 20.20 34.58 -3.45
C ASP A 85 19.22 34.21 -4.57
N VAL A 86 19.34 34.90 -5.70
CA VAL A 86 18.52 34.70 -6.90
C VAL A 86 18.64 33.28 -7.45
N LYS A 87 19.84 32.68 -7.41
CA LYS A 87 20.05 31.32 -7.94
C LYS A 87 19.36 30.28 -7.06
N GLN A 88 19.52 30.41 -5.75
CA GLN A 88 18.83 29.56 -4.77
C GLN A 88 17.31 29.69 -4.90
N VAL A 89 16.79 30.90 -5.12
CA VAL A 89 15.34 31.14 -5.32
C VAL A 89 14.82 30.41 -6.57
N GLU A 90 15.55 30.44 -7.68
CA GLU A 90 15.16 29.72 -8.90
C GLU A 90 15.20 28.19 -8.71
N ASP A 91 16.23 27.65 -8.06
CA ASP A 91 16.32 26.22 -7.76
C ASP A 91 15.16 25.75 -6.84
N LEU A 92 14.81 26.56 -5.83
CA LEU A 92 13.68 26.29 -4.94
C LEU A 92 12.33 26.36 -5.67
N ARG A 93 12.16 27.28 -6.64
CA ARG A 93 10.96 27.36 -7.47
C ARG A 93 10.77 26.12 -8.33
N GLN A 94 11.84 25.59 -8.90
CA GLN A 94 11.80 24.36 -9.69
C GLN A 94 11.36 23.17 -8.83
N GLN A 95 11.91 23.03 -7.62
CA GLN A 95 11.53 21.98 -6.67
C GLN A 95 10.06 22.08 -6.25
N VAL A 96 9.53 23.29 -6.03
CA VAL A 96 8.09 23.48 -5.75
C VAL A 96 7.23 23.01 -6.92
N TRP A 97 7.65 23.25 -8.16
CA TRP A 97 6.89 22.83 -9.33
C TRP A 97 6.80 21.30 -9.45
N GLU A 98 7.91 20.60 -9.20
CA GLU A 98 7.95 19.14 -9.19
C GLU A 98 7.06 18.56 -8.08
N LEU A 99 7.14 19.10 -6.87
CA LEU A 99 6.30 18.70 -5.75
C LEU A 99 4.81 18.96 -6.01
N LYS A 100 4.45 20.07 -6.69
CA LYS A 100 3.07 20.33 -7.11
C LYS A 100 2.55 19.25 -8.05
N THR A 101 3.36 18.82 -9.02
CA THR A 101 3.01 17.74 -9.94
C THR A 101 2.77 16.43 -9.18
N GLN A 102 3.70 16.04 -8.30
CA GLN A 102 3.55 14.86 -7.45
C GLN A 102 2.29 14.92 -6.57
N ARG A 103 2.01 16.09 -5.97
CA ARG A 103 0.81 16.30 -5.15
C ARG A 103 -0.48 16.07 -5.95
N ILE A 104 -0.54 16.56 -7.18
CA ILE A 104 -1.72 16.38 -8.06
C ILE A 104 -1.92 14.90 -8.39
N GLU A 105 -0.84 14.17 -8.70
CA GLU A 105 -0.91 12.74 -8.97
C GLU A 105 -1.39 11.95 -7.75
N LEU A 106 -0.84 12.24 -6.56
CA LEU A 106 -1.27 11.62 -5.31
C LEU A 106 -2.74 11.93 -5.01
N SER A 107 -3.18 13.17 -5.23
CA SER A 107 -4.59 13.57 -5.06
C SER A 107 -5.54 12.78 -5.97
N ARG A 108 -5.12 12.51 -7.21
CA ARG A 108 -5.88 11.69 -8.16
C ARG A 108 -5.92 10.22 -7.73
N LYS A 109 -4.80 9.69 -7.22
CA LYS A 109 -4.74 8.31 -6.69
C LYS A 109 -5.64 8.13 -5.47
N ILE A 110 -5.59 9.05 -4.51
CA ILE A 110 -6.44 9.06 -3.31
C ILE A 110 -7.93 9.18 -3.66
N ARG A 111 -8.30 9.99 -4.66
CA ARG A 111 -9.72 10.10 -5.07
C ARG A 111 -10.26 8.81 -5.71
N ARG A 112 -9.38 7.99 -6.29
CA ARG A 112 -9.73 6.75 -6.99
C ARG A 112 -9.58 5.51 -6.10
N SER A 113 -8.99 5.63 -4.90
CA SER A 113 -8.78 4.56 -3.93
C SER A 113 -9.97 4.37 -3.01
#